data_AF-A0A937MND6-F1
#
_entry.id   AF-A0A937MND6-F1
#
_cell.length_a   1.000
_cell.length_b   1.000
_cell.length_c   1.000
_cell.angle_alpha   90.00
_cell.angle_beta   90.00
_cell.angle_gamma   90.00
#
_symmetry.space_group_name_H-M   'P 1'
#
loop_
_entity.id
_entity.type
_entity.pdbx_description
1 polymer ?
#
loop_
_entity_poly.entity_id
_entity_poly.type
_entity_poly.pdbx_seq_one_letter_code
_entity_poly.pdbx_strand_id
1 'polypeptide(L)'
;MSQMKRIGVIGPTNATLIENKVGIADGTLEGATREIGTFLGKNSFALACVPARGVGLWALESYKNARGTDSLEMKTSKKEMSWNQY
;
A
#
# COMPACT_ATOMS: atom_id res chain seq x y z
N MET A 1 24.45 0.81 16.72
CA MET A 1 23.22 1.15 15.94
C MET A 1 22.05 0.43 16.59
N SER A 2 20.97 1.15 16.93
CA SER A 2 19.74 0.53 17.45
C SER A 2 19.07 -0.27 16.34
N GLN A 3 18.64 -1.51 16.62
CA GLN A 3 17.95 -2.36 15.65
C GLN A 3 16.59 -1.73 15.27
N MET A 4 16.36 -1.52 13.97
CA MET A 4 15.08 -1.02 13.48
C MET A 4 13.97 -2.04 13.79
N LYS A 5 12.93 -1.61 14.50
CA LYS A 5 11.77 -2.46 14.82
C LYS A 5 10.96 -2.72 13.55
N ARG A 6 10.62 -3.99 13.30
CA ARG A 6 9.78 -4.45 12.19
C ARG A 6 8.37 -4.74 12.68
N ILE A 7 7.37 -4.19 11.99
CA ILE A 7 5.96 -4.35 12.32
C ILE A 7 5.26 -5.06 11.16
N GLY A 8 4.54 -6.15 11.48
CA GLY A 8 3.71 -6.87 10.53
C GLY A 8 2.31 -6.28 10.44
N VAL A 9 1.81 -6.04 9.23
CA VAL A 9 0.41 -5.65 9.00
C VAL A 9 -0.27 -6.74 8.18
N ILE A 10 -1.29 -7.37 8.77
CA ILE A 10 -2.01 -8.51 8.21
C ILE A 10 -3.51 -8.20 8.28
N GLY A 11 -4.24 -8.51 7.22
CA GLY A 11 -5.69 -8.33 7.20
C GLY A 11 -6.32 -8.86 5.92
N PRO A 12 -7.64 -8.70 5.78
CA PRO A 12 -8.38 -9.26 4.68
C PRO A 12 -7.97 -8.64 3.34
N THR A 13 -7.97 -9.51 2.35
CA THR A 13 -7.78 -9.13 0.96
C THR A 13 -9.04 -8.53 0.34
N ASN A 14 -10.23 -8.94 0.82
CA ASN A 14 -11.52 -8.40 0.43
C ASN A 14 -12.17 -7.76 1.66
N ALA A 15 -11.80 -6.52 1.94
CA ALA A 15 -12.25 -5.81 3.15
C ALA A 15 -13.76 -5.51 3.10
N THR A 16 -14.27 -5.05 1.96
CA THR A 16 -15.71 -4.78 1.75
C THR A 16 -16.60 -5.98 2.11
N LEU A 17 -16.20 -7.20 1.74
CA LEU A 17 -16.94 -8.41 2.14
C LEU A 17 -16.96 -8.59 3.67
N ILE A 18 -15.85 -8.31 4.35
CA ILE A 18 -15.77 -8.41 5.80
C ILE A 18 -16.60 -7.31 6.45
N GLU A 19 -16.48 -6.08 5.99
CA GLU A 19 -17.21 -4.91 6.51
C GLU A 19 -18.72 -5.13 6.46
N ASN A 20 -19.23 -5.59 5.31
CA ASN A 20 -20.63 -5.95 5.12
C ASN A 20 -21.07 -7.11 6.04
N LYS A 21 -20.21 -8.11 6.25
CA LYS A 21 -20.54 -9.27 7.10
C LYS A 21 -20.60 -8.92 8.58
N VAL A 22 -19.77 -7.97 9.03
CA VAL A 22 -19.69 -7.59 10.46
C VAL A 22 -20.47 -6.32 10.77
N GLY A 23 -21.11 -5.71 9.77
CA GLY A 23 -21.99 -4.56 9.94
C GLY A 23 -21.25 -3.25 10.24
N ILE A 24 -20.02 -3.09 9.76
CA ILE A 24 -19.28 -1.81 9.86
C ILE A 24 -19.35 -1.04 8.53
N ALA A 25 -19.13 0.26 8.60
CA ALA A 25 -19.18 1.12 7.41
C ALA A 25 -18.12 0.73 6.38
N ASP A 26 -18.49 0.77 5.10
CA ASP A 26 -17.58 0.51 3.98
C ASP A 26 -16.39 1.47 4.01
N GLY A 27 -15.19 0.94 3.83
CA GLY A 27 -13.93 1.69 3.87
C GLY A 27 -13.35 1.94 5.26
N THR A 28 -13.98 1.47 6.34
CA THR A 28 -13.45 1.57 7.71
C THR A 28 -12.07 0.90 7.84
N LEU A 29 -11.94 -0.33 7.33
CA LEU A 29 -10.70 -1.09 7.36
C LEU A 29 -9.64 -0.48 6.46
N GLU A 30 -10.04 0.09 5.31
CA GLU A 30 -9.12 0.83 4.45
C GLU A 30 -8.55 2.05 5.19
N GLY A 31 -9.40 2.89 5.76
CA GLY A 31 -9.00 4.08 6.51
C GLY A 31 -8.03 3.75 7.64
N ALA A 32 -8.41 2.81 8.52
CA ALA A 32 -7.56 2.38 9.63
C ALA A 32 -6.20 1.83 9.14
N THR A 33 -6.20 1.04 8.06
CA THR A 33 -4.98 0.48 7.50
C THR A 33 -4.07 1.56 6.93
N ARG A 34 -4.63 2.57 6.25
CA ARG A 34 -3.87 3.71 5.71
C ARG A 34 -3.25 4.55 6.82
N GLU A 35 -3.95 4.74 7.93
CA GLU A 35 -3.43 5.41 9.12
C GLU A 35 -2.25 4.65 9.73
N ILE A 36 -2.36 3.32 9.87
CA ILE A 36 -1.27 2.46 10.36
C ILE A 36 -0.06 2.56 9.42
N GLY A 37 -0.24 2.44 8.10
CA GLY A 37 0.84 2.56 7.13
C GLY A 37 1.55 3.92 7.24
N THR A 38 0.78 5.00 7.31
CA THR A 38 1.29 6.36 7.49
C THR A 38 2.09 6.51 8.79
N PHE A 39 1.56 6.00 9.89
CA PHE A 39 2.22 6.05 11.20
C PHE A 39 3.57 5.32 11.16
N LEU A 40 3.62 4.13 10.58
CA LEU A 40 4.86 3.35 10.45
C LEU A 40 5.90 4.07 9.59
N GLY A 41 5.46 4.71 8.50
CA GLY A 41 6.32 5.48 7.60
C GLY A 41 6.99 6.66 8.30
N LYS A 42 6.19 7.45 9.04
CA LYS A 42 6.65 8.64 9.79
C LYS A 42 7.58 8.32 10.95
N ASN A 43 7.40 7.17 11.60
CA ASN A 43 8.12 6.82 12.83
C ASN A 43 9.33 5.88 12.60
N SER A 44 9.83 5.80 11.37
CA SER A 44 11.02 4.98 11.02
C SER A 44 10.90 3.49 11.38
N PHE A 45 9.69 2.95 11.42
CA PHE A 45 9.47 1.51 11.54
C PHE A 45 9.63 0.82 10.18
N ALA A 46 10.12 -0.41 10.18
CA ALA A 46 10.09 -1.25 8.99
C ALA A 46 8.73 -1.95 8.89
N LEU A 47 8.09 -1.91 7.72
CA LEU A 47 6.82 -2.59 7.46
C LEU A 47 7.07 -3.97 6.84
N ALA A 48 6.39 -5.00 7.35
CA ALA A 48 6.27 -6.31 6.72
C ALA A 48 4.80 -6.58 6.37
N CYS A 49 4.50 -6.85 5.11
CA CYS A 49 3.15 -7.18 4.64
C CYS A 49 3.22 -7.97 3.31
N VAL A 50 2.09 -8.55 2.89
CA VAL A 50 1.93 -9.18 1.57
C VAL A 50 1.07 -8.24 0.70
N PRO A 51 1.66 -7.47 -0.24
CA PRO A 51 0.97 -6.38 -0.92
C PRO A 51 0.22 -6.86 -2.18
N ALA A 52 -0.68 -7.84 -2.03
CA ALA A 52 -1.45 -8.36 -3.16
C ALA A 52 -2.71 -7.51 -3.46
N ARG A 53 -3.53 -7.26 -2.43
CA ARG A 53 -4.75 -6.44 -2.46
C ARG A 53 -5.26 -6.22 -1.02
N GLY A 54 -6.17 -5.27 -0.84
CA GLY A 54 -6.79 -4.97 0.46
C GLY A 54 -5.75 -4.46 1.47
N VAL A 55 -5.83 -4.95 2.72
CA VAL A 55 -5.07 -4.41 3.85
C VAL A 55 -3.56 -4.34 3.59
N GLY A 56 -2.96 -5.40 3.06
CA GLY A 56 -1.51 -5.41 2.81
C GLY A 56 -1.07 -4.35 1.79
N LEU A 57 -1.90 -4.11 0.76
CA LEU A 57 -1.61 -3.12 -0.28
C LEU A 57 -1.78 -1.69 0.25
N TRP A 58 -2.90 -1.38 0.91
CA TRP A 58 -3.17 -0.05 1.45
C TRP A 58 -2.14 0.38 2.51
N ALA A 59 -1.71 -0.56 3.36
CA ALA A 59 -0.65 -0.29 4.35
C ALA A 59 0.66 0.09 3.65
N LEU A 60 1.04 -0.64 2.60
CA LEU A 60 2.27 -0.38 1.85
C LEU A 60 2.23 0.96 1.09
N GLU A 61 1.11 1.27 0.46
CA GLU A 61 0.92 2.55 -0.26
C GLU A 61 1.08 3.74 0.68
N SER A 62 0.32 3.77 1.78
CA SER A 62 0.39 4.85 2.76
C SER A 62 1.75 4.93 3.45
N TYR A 63 2.40 3.80 3.70
CA TYR A 63 3.76 3.74 4.22
C TYR A 63 4.78 4.40 3.29
N LYS A 64 4.74 4.07 1.98
CA LYS A 64 5.64 4.64 0.98
C LYS A 64 5.42 6.15 0.82
N ASN A 65 4.15 6.56 0.73
CA ASN A 65 3.78 7.97 0.63
C ASN A 65 4.29 8.76 1.84
N ALA A 66 4.13 8.22 3.06
CA ALA A 66 4.60 8.86 4.28
C ALA A 66 6.13 8.95 4.41
N ARG A 67 6.88 8.10 3.68
CA ARG A 67 8.35 8.15 3.61
C ARG A 67 8.89 9.07 2.52
N GLY A 68 8.02 9.67 1.69
CA GLY A 68 8.46 10.44 0.53
C GLY A 68 9.13 9.56 -0.54
N THR A 69 8.88 8.25 -0.54
CA THR A 69 9.23 7.38 -1.66
C THR A 69 8.06 7.43 -2.62
N ASP A 70 8.17 8.23 -3.68
CA ASP A 70 7.10 8.56 -4.61
C ASP A 70 6.25 7.35 -5.03
N SER A 71 4.94 7.62 -5.11
CA SER A 71 3.93 6.82 -5.77
C SER A 71 4.43 6.24 -7.09
N LEU A 72 4.10 4.98 -7.36
CA LEU A 72 4.32 4.34 -8.66
C LEU A 72 3.68 5.16 -9.79
N GLU A 73 4.42 6.12 -10.35
CA GLU A 73 4.14 6.64 -11.67
C GLU A 73 4.32 5.47 -12.65
N MET A 74 3.20 4.97 -13.15
CA MET A 74 3.18 4.02 -14.25
C MET A 74 3.72 4.74 -15.49
N LYS A 75 5.03 4.69 -15.70
CA LYS A 75 5.65 5.14 -16.96
C LYS A 75 5.19 4.21 -18.07
N THR A 76 4.04 4.50 -18.66
CA THR A 76 3.72 4.01 -20.00
C THR A 76 4.68 4.69 -20.95
N SER A 77 5.87 4.10 -21.16
CA SER A 77 6.66 4.39 -22.34
C SER A 77 5.87 3.89 -23.56
N LYS A 78 5.04 4.76 -24.13
CA LYS A 78 4.66 4.65 -25.55
C LYS A 78 5.93 4.85 -26.35
N LYS A 79 6.64 3.76 -26.63
CA LYS A 79 7.69 3.73 -27.64
C LYS A 79 6.95 3.69 -28.98
N GLU A 80 6.73 4.86 -29.58
CA GLU A 80 6.28 4.94 -30.97
C GLU A 80 7.35 4.25 -31.83
N MET A 81 6.98 3.10 -32.42
CA MET A 81 7.79 2.44 -33.44
C MET A 81 7.58 3.17 -34.76
N SER A 82 8.51 4.04 -35.12
CA SER A 82 8.66 4.45 -36.52
C SER A 82 9.26 3.28 -37.30
N TRP A 83 8.45 2.64 -38.13
CA TRP A 83 8.94 1.70 -39.14
C TRP A 83 9.60 2.51 -40.25
N ASN A 84 10.92 2.68 -40.19
CA ASN A 84 11.67 3.06 -41.38
C ASN A 84 11.75 1.84 -42.29
N GLN A 85 11.02 1.94 -43.40
CA GLN A 85 11.02 1.01 -44.53
C GLN A 85 12.40 1.03 -45.19
N TYR A 86 13.01 -0.15 -45.30
CA TYR A 86 14.00 -0.47 -46.32
C TYR A 86 13.29 -1.20 -47.46
#